data_AF-A0A914G590-F1
#
_entry.id   AF-A0A914G590-F1
#
_cell.length_a   1.000
_cell.length_b   1.000
_cell.length_c   1.000
_cell.angle_alpha   90.00
_cell.angle_beta   90.00
_cell.angle_gamma   90.00
#
_symmetry.space_group_name_H-M   'P 1'
#
loop_
_entity.id
_entity.type
_entity.pdbx_description
1 polymer ?
#
loop_
_entity_poly.entity_id
_entity_poly.type
_entity_poly.pdbx_seq_one_letter_code
_entity_poly.pdbx_strand_id
1 'polypeptide(L)'
;MQRGEGLEHSNLLIRLYAEHAPEKLLPFLRKIDSYDIHRAIEICKRFKLQPELVFLLGRSGNKVAALETIVEQMNRVDLAIDFCAEHMDDDLWSRLIELAMNKPEHVTAILTVAGTYLEHMLIR
;
A
#
# COMPACT_ATOMS: atom_id res chain seq x y z
N MET A 1 29.14 -4.16 20.33
CA MET A 1 28.24 -3.10 19.82
C MET A 1 28.23 -3.21 18.29
N GLN A 2 27.30 -3.94 17.67
CA GLN A 2 27.32 -4.19 16.20
C GLN A 2 25.92 -4.23 15.56
N ARG A 3 24.85 -3.94 16.32
CA ARG A 3 23.47 -4.03 15.81
C ARG A 3 22.93 -2.75 15.14
N GLY A 4 23.67 -1.64 15.23
CA GLY A 4 23.26 -0.35 14.65
C GLY A 4 23.65 -0.17 13.18
N GLU A 5 24.87 -0.59 12.80
CA GLU A 5 25.45 -0.30 11.48
C GLU A 5 24.68 -0.96 10.33
N GLY A 6 24.19 -2.19 10.53
CA GLY A 6 23.42 -2.92 9.51
C GLY A 6 22.12 -2.23 9.09
N LEU A 7 21.45 -1.53 10.02
CA LEU A 7 20.22 -0.78 9.73
C LEU A 7 20.51 0.49 8.93
N GLU A 8 21.61 1.18 9.22
CA GLU A 8 22.01 2.40 8.51
C GLU A 8 22.39 2.10 7.06
N HIS A 9 23.10 0.99 6.81
CA HIS A 9 23.42 0.53 5.46
C HIS A 9 22.16 0.16 4.67
N SER A 10 21.22 -0.58 5.28
CA SER A 10 19.94 -0.93 4.64
C SER A 10 19.15 0.31 4.22
N ASN A 11 19.09 1.33 5.09
CA ASN A 11 18.38 2.58 4.80
C ASN A 11 19.02 3.35 3.64
N LEU A 12 20.36 3.40 3.58
CA LEU A 12 21.07 4.04 2.47
C LEU A 12 20.84 3.30 1.15
N LEU A 13 20.86 1.96 1.18
CA LEU A 13 20.58 1.12 0.02
C LEU A 13 19.17 1.34 -0.51
N ILE A 14 18.15 1.38 0.36
CA ILE A 14 16.76 1.68 -0.01
C ILE A 14 16.67 3.04 -0.72
N ARG A 15 17.39 4.05 -0.23
CA ARG A 15 17.43 5.38 -0.86
C ARG A 15 18.07 5.34 -2.24
N LEU A 16 19.20 4.64 -2.38
CA LEU A 16 19.91 4.51 -3.65
C LEU A 16 19.08 3.73 -4.68
N TYR A 17 18.42 2.65 -4.25
CA TYR A 17 17.49 1.92 -5.11
C TYR A 17 16.31 2.80 -5.51
N ALA A 18 15.72 3.55 -4.59
CA ALA A 18 14.62 4.45 -4.92
C ALA A 18 15.02 5.55 -5.94
N GLU A 19 16.27 6.02 -5.87
CA GLU A 19 16.79 7.08 -6.75
C GLU A 19 17.26 6.56 -8.12
N HIS A 20 17.89 5.38 -8.16
CA HIS A 20 18.54 4.87 -9.38
C HIS A 20 17.88 3.64 -10.01
N ALA A 21 17.17 2.83 -9.23
CA ALA A 21 16.61 1.55 -9.69
C ALA A 21 15.38 1.13 -8.86
N PRO A 22 14.27 1.88 -8.94
CA PRO A 22 13.09 1.63 -8.11
C PRO A 22 12.46 0.25 -8.36
N GLU A 23 12.54 -0.25 -9.59
CA GLU A 23 12.11 -1.60 -9.98
C GLU A 23 12.81 -2.74 -9.19
N LYS A 24 14.02 -2.48 -8.68
CA LYS A 24 14.79 -3.44 -7.87
C LYS A 24 14.54 -3.28 -6.37
N LEU A 25 13.83 -2.22 -5.96
CA LEU A 25 13.55 -1.94 -4.55
C LEU A 25 12.60 -3.00 -3.96
N LEU A 26 11.51 -3.32 -4.65
CA LEU A 26 10.51 -4.29 -4.18
C LEU A 26 11.09 -5.70 -3.93
N PRO A 27 11.86 -6.31 -4.86
CA PRO A 27 12.50 -7.60 -4.60
C PRO A 27 13.60 -7.52 -3.51
N PHE A 28 14.27 -6.38 -3.36
CA PHE A 28 15.23 -6.16 -2.29
C PHE A 28 14.55 -6.13 -0.91
N LEU A 29 13.45 -5.38 -0.78
CA LEU A 29 12.62 -5.31 0.43
C LEU A 29 12.00 -6.67 0.78
N ARG A 30 11.69 -7.51 -0.21
CA ARG A 30 11.23 -8.89 0.03
C ARG A 30 12.33 -9.82 0.53
N LYS A 31 13.59 -9.54 0.20
CA LYS A 31 14.74 -10.42 0.48
C LYS A 31 15.40 -10.13 1.83
N ILE A 32 15.34 -8.88 2.30
CA ILE A 32 15.99 -8.44 3.53
C ILE A 32 14.91 -8.20 4.57
N ASP A 33 15.07 -8.71 5.79
CA ASP A 33 14.12 -8.50 6.89
C ASP A 33 14.61 -7.47 7.93
N SER A 34 15.88 -7.05 7.84
CA SER A 34 16.53 -6.13 8.78
C SER A 34 16.66 -4.72 8.19
N TYR A 35 15.54 -4.04 7.99
CA TYR A 35 15.49 -2.63 7.60
C TYR A 35 14.40 -1.88 8.36
N ASP A 36 14.51 -0.56 8.41
CA ASP A 36 13.51 0.29 9.08
C ASP A 36 12.33 0.54 8.12
N ILE A 37 11.19 -0.11 8.38
CA ILE A 37 9.99 0.00 7.55
C ILE A 37 9.46 1.44 7.51
N HIS A 38 9.51 2.17 8.63
CA HIS A 38 9.04 3.56 8.68
C HIS A 38 9.89 4.45 7.77
N ARG A 39 11.21 4.31 7.84
CA ARG A 39 12.12 5.07 6.99
C ARG A 39 12.00 4.70 5.52
N ALA A 40 11.79 3.41 5.23
CA ALA A 40 11.52 2.94 3.87
C ALA A 40 10.24 3.55 3.29
N ILE A 41 9.17 3.65 4.10
CA ILE A 41 7.91 4.30 3.74
C ILE A 41 8.14 5.77 3.40
N GLU A 42 8.89 6.51 4.23
CA GLU A 42 9.17 7.93 3.97
C GLU A 42 9.94 8.13 2.65
N ILE A 43 10.92 7.28 2.39
CA ILE A 43 11.67 7.29 1.12
C ILE A 43 10.73 7.01 -0.04
N CYS A 44 9.93 5.94 0.02
CA CYS A 44 8.99 5.59 -1.05
C CYS A 44 7.96 6.69 -1.30
N LYS A 45 7.45 7.34 -0.24
CA LYS A 45 6.58 8.53 -0.35
C LYS A 45 7.27 9.67 -1.08
N ARG A 46 8.52 9.97 -0.72
CA ARG A 46 9.31 11.05 -1.32
C ARG A 46 9.60 10.82 -2.80
N PHE A 47 9.93 9.59 -3.17
CA PHE A 47 10.22 9.19 -4.56
C PHE A 47 8.95 8.82 -5.35
N LYS A 48 7.76 8.93 -4.75
CA LYS A 48 6.47 8.52 -5.34
C LYS A 48 6.47 7.09 -5.87
N LEU A 49 7.06 6.18 -5.10
CA LEU A 49 7.12 4.75 -5.40
C LEU A 49 5.86 4.07 -4.83
N GLN A 50 4.74 4.21 -5.54
CA GLN A 50 3.45 3.74 -5.05
C GLN A 50 3.37 2.22 -4.82
N PRO A 51 3.81 1.35 -5.74
CA PRO A 51 3.68 -0.10 -5.54
C PRO A 51 4.54 -0.61 -4.37
N GLU A 52 5.74 -0.06 -4.18
CA GLU A 52 6.61 -0.38 -3.04
C GLU A 52 6.03 0.17 -1.72
N LEU A 53 5.45 1.38 -1.76
CA LEU A 53 4.82 2.00 -0.60
C LEU A 53 3.63 1.16 -0.10
N VAL A 54 2.76 0.69 -0.99
CA VAL A 54 1.62 -0.18 -0.63
C VAL A 54 2.12 -1.48 -0.01
N PHE A 55 3.15 -2.10 -0.58
CA PHE A 55 3.76 -3.31 -0.03
C PHE A 55 4.31 -3.09 1.39
N LEU A 56 5.02 -1.98 1.61
CA LEU A 56 5.57 -1.62 2.91
C LEU A 56 4.48 -1.31 3.95
N LEU A 57 3.42 -0.59 3.56
CA LEU A 57 2.31 -0.26 4.44
C LEU A 57 1.52 -1.51 4.85
N GLY A 58 1.28 -2.43 3.90
CA GLY A 58 0.70 -3.75 4.18
C GLY A 58 1.55 -4.55 5.17
N ARG A 59 2.88 -4.61 4.97
CA ARG A 59 3.80 -5.30 5.88
C ARG A 59 3.90 -4.64 7.26
N SER A 60 3.79 -3.31 7.32
CA SER A 60 3.78 -2.55 8.58
C SER A 60 2.50 -2.74 9.40
N GLY A 61 1.47 -3.38 8.83
CA GLY A 61 0.14 -3.49 9.44
C GLY A 61 -0.72 -2.23 9.28
N ASN A 62 -0.20 -1.18 8.63
CA ASN A 62 -0.91 0.07 8.40
C ASN A 62 -1.77 -0.01 7.13
N LYS A 63 -2.73 -0.92 7.15
CA LYS A 63 -3.60 -1.27 6.00
C LYS A 63 -4.46 -0.09 5.55
N VAL A 64 -4.95 0.72 6.49
CA VAL A 64 -5.73 1.93 6.19
C VAL A 64 -4.91 2.93 5.38
N ALA A 65 -3.68 3.24 5.80
CA ALA A 65 -2.82 4.15 5.04
C ALA A 65 -2.42 3.56 3.68
N ALA A 66 -2.30 2.23 3.56
CA ALA A 66 -2.08 1.56 2.28
C ALA A 66 -3.25 1.81 1.32
N LEU A 67 -4.47 1.60 1.80
CA LEU A 67 -5.70 1.83 1.05
C LEU A 67 -5.84 3.28 0.59
N GLU A 68 -5.64 4.24 1.50
CA GLU A 68 -5.64 5.67 1.18
C GLU A 68 -4.62 6.00 0.10
N THR A 69 -3.42 5.43 0.19
CA THR A 69 -2.38 5.61 -0.84
C THR A 69 -2.84 5.07 -2.20
N ILE A 70 -3.47 3.90 -2.25
CA ILE A 70 -3.95 3.31 -3.52
C ILE A 70 -5.02 4.21 -4.16
N VAL A 71 -6.00 4.67 -3.37
CA VAL A 71 -7.12 5.48 -3.88
C VAL A 71 -6.67 6.90 -4.23
N GLU A 72 -5.88 7.54 -3.36
CA GLU A 72 -5.50 8.94 -3.53
C GLU A 72 -4.30 9.17 -4.44
N GLN A 73 -3.27 8.31 -4.36
CA GLN A 73 -2.02 8.50 -5.10
C GLN A 73 -2.00 7.71 -6.41
N MET A 74 -2.54 6.49 -6.42
CA MET A 74 -2.57 5.66 -7.63
C MET A 74 -3.86 5.83 -8.43
N ASN A 75 -4.92 6.36 -7.82
CA ASN A 75 -6.25 6.50 -8.42
C ASN A 75 -6.80 5.15 -8.94
N ARG A 76 -6.35 4.03 -8.36
CA ARG A 76 -6.68 2.67 -8.78
C ARG A 76 -7.63 2.02 -7.79
N VAL A 77 -8.91 2.29 -7.99
CA VAL A 77 -9.99 1.71 -7.17
C VAL A 77 -10.00 0.18 -7.22
N ASP A 78 -9.72 -0.39 -8.39
CA ASP A 78 -9.58 -1.82 -8.63
C ASP A 78 -8.60 -2.49 -7.65
N LEU A 79 -7.41 -1.91 -7.46
CA LEU A 79 -6.44 -2.41 -6.48
C LEU A 79 -6.90 -2.21 -5.04
N ALA A 80 -7.63 -1.11 -4.75
CA ALA A 80 -8.12 -0.83 -3.41
C ALA A 80 -9.17 -1.88 -2.98
N ILE A 81 -10.03 -2.28 -3.93
CA ILE A 81 -11.02 -3.33 -3.74
C ILE A 81 -10.36 -4.69 -3.55
N ASP A 82 -9.38 -5.04 -4.39
CA ASP A 82 -8.60 -6.29 -4.24
C ASP A 82 -7.91 -6.34 -2.87
N PHE A 83 -7.33 -5.23 -2.43
CA PHE A 83 -6.71 -5.11 -1.11
C PHE A 83 -7.71 -5.29 0.04
N CYS A 84 -8.89 -4.66 -0.03
CA CYS A 84 -9.96 -4.86 0.96
C CYS A 84 -10.47 -6.31 0.96
N ALA A 85 -10.58 -6.91 -0.22
CA ALA A 85 -11.01 -8.29 -0.41
C ALA A 85 -10.00 -9.31 0.15
N GLU A 86 -8.71 -9.12 -0.11
CA GLU A 86 -7.63 -9.97 0.43
C GLU A 86 -7.58 -9.92 1.96
N HIS A 87 -7.86 -8.75 2.54
CA HIS A 87 -7.80 -8.55 3.99
C HIS A 87 -9.10 -8.90 4.73
N MET A 88 -10.23 -9.07 4.02
CA MET A 88 -11.56 -9.40 4.57
C MET A 88 -11.92 -8.58 5.82
N ASP A 89 -11.74 -7.26 5.74
CA ASP A 89 -11.86 -6.35 6.87
C ASP A 89 -12.93 -5.29 6.58
N ASP A 90 -14.02 -5.30 7.35
CA ASP A 90 -15.16 -4.37 7.19
C ASP A 90 -14.78 -2.90 7.45
N ASP A 91 -13.81 -2.64 8.32
CA ASP A 91 -13.31 -1.28 8.57
C ASP A 91 -12.58 -0.75 7.33
N LEU A 92 -11.81 -1.58 6.61
CA LEU A 92 -11.20 -1.20 5.33
C LEU A 92 -12.25 -0.89 4.26
N TRP A 93 -13.31 -1.69 4.15
CA TRP A 93 -14.41 -1.41 3.23
C TRP A 93 -15.14 -0.11 3.56
N SER A 94 -15.43 0.12 4.84
CA SER A 94 -16.04 1.35 5.32
C SER A 94 -15.16 2.55 4.95
N ARG A 95 -13.84 2.44 5.17
CA ARG A 95 -12.89 3.49 4.81
C ARG A 95 -12.80 3.72 3.30
N LEU A 96 -12.83 2.66 2.50
CA LEU A 96 -12.84 2.76 1.04
C LEU A 96 -14.06 3.54 0.55
N ILE A 97 -15.23 3.28 1.13
CA ILE A 97 -16.47 3.99 0.82
C ILE A 97 -16.37 5.45 1.22
N GLU A 98 -15.83 5.77 2.41
CA GLU A 98 -15.59 7.16 2.83
C GLU A 98 -14.68 7.92 1.86
N LEU A 99 -13.58 7.29 1.43
CA LEU A 99 -12.67 7.87 0.44
C LEU A 99 -13.35 8.06 -0.92
N ALA A 100 -14.21 7.12 -1.32
CA ALA A 100 -15.04 7.23 -2.51
C ALA A 100 -15.96 8.44 -2.43
N MET A 101 -16.70 8.59 -1.33
CA MET A 101 -17.68 9.67 -1.16
C MET A 101 -17.08 11.06 -1.30
N ASN A 102 -15.78 11.21 -0.99
CA ASN A 102 -15.08 12.46 -1.13
C ASN A 102 -14.70 12.79 -2.60
N LYS A 103 -14.83 11.84 -3.53
CA LYS A 103 -14.55 12.01 -4.96
C LYS A 103 -15.68 11.40 -5.82
N PRO A 104 -16.58 12.22 -6.40
CA PRO A 104 -17.77 11.72 -7.10
C PRO A 104 -17.44 10.80 -8.30
N GLU A 105 -16.26 10.96 -8.89
CA GLU A 105 -15.72 10.13 -9.97
C GLU A 105 -15.29 8.72 -9.53
N HIS A 106 -15.01 8.51 -8.24
CA HIS A 106 -14.70 7.19 -7.68
C HIS A 106 -15.91 6.47 -7.11
N VAL A 107 -16.95 7.20 -6.70
CA VAL A 107 -18.18 6.63 -6.12
C VAL A 107 -18.82 5.61 -7.05
N THR A 108 -18.99 5.93 -8.33
CA THR A 108 -19.63 5.05 -9.32
C THR A 108 -18.81 3.79 -9.60
N ALA A 109 -17.49 3.93 -9.70
CA ALA A 109 -16.57 2.81 -9.89
C ALA A 109 -16.58 1.88 -8.66
N ILE A 110 -16.50 2.45 -7.45
CA ILE A 110 -16.54 1.68 -6.20
C ILE A 110 -17.89 1.00 -6.03
N LEU A 111 -19.01 1.69 -6.24
CA LEU A 111 -20.35 1.11 -6.10
C LEU A 111 -20.62 -0.03 -7.09
N THR A 112 -20.14 0.09 -8.32
CA THR A 112 -20.32 -0.96 -9.34
C THR A 112 -19.55 -2.21 -8.96
N VAL A 113 -18.27 -2.06 -8.59
CA VAL A 113 -17.40 -3.20 -8.28
C VAL A 113 -17.70 -3.78 -6.89
N ALA A 114 -17.90 -2.94 -5.87
CA ALA A 114 -18.35 -3.38 -4.55
C ALA A 114 -19.73 -4.02 -4.60
N GLY A 115 -20.64 -3.53 -5.45
CA GLY A 115 -21.92 -4.17 -5.72
C GLY A 115 -21.76 -5.61 -6.18
N THR A 116 -20.92 -5.87 -7.19
CA THR A 116 -20.63 -7.24 -7.64
C THR A 116 -19.95 -8.11 -6.57
N TYR A 117 -19.13 -7.50 -5.71
CA TYR A 117 -18.40 -8.22 -4.66
C TYR A 117 -19.30 -8.57 -3.47
N LEU A 118 -20.19 -7.66 -3.07
CA LEU A 118 -21.21 -7.87 -2.03
C LEU A 118 -22.28 -8.85 -2.50
N GLU A 119 -22.67 -8.80 -3.78
CA GLU A 119 -23.54 -9.82 -4.37
C GLU A 119 -22.87 -11.21 -4.30
N HIS A 120 -21.56 -11.30 -4.54
CA HIS A 120 -20.82 -12.57 -4.43
C HIS A 120 -20.67 -13.06 -2.97
N MET A 121 -20.67 -12.17 -1.98
CA MET A 121 -20.69 -12.55 -0.56
C MET A 121 -22.07 -12.97 -0.04
N LEU A 122 -23.16 -12.39 -0.56
CA LEU A 122 -24.54 -12.68 -0.13
C LEU A 122 -25.11 -14.00 -0.69
N ILE A 123 -24.45 -14.62 -1.68
CA ILE A 123 -24.91 -15.87 -2.32
C ILE A 123 -24.26 -17.13 -1.69
N ARG A 124 -23.58 -17.04 -0.55
CA ARG A 124 -22.96 -18.19 0.12
C ARG A 124 -23.60 -18.57 1.45
#